data_AF-K0SM11-F1
#
_entry.id   AF-K0SM11-F1
#
_cell.length_a   1.000
_cell.length_b   1.000
_cell.length_c   1.000
_cell.angle_alpha   90.00
_cell.angle_beta   90.00
_cell.angle_gamma   90.00
#
_symmetry.space_group_name_H-M   'P 1'
#
loop_
_entity.id
_entity.type
_entity.pdbx_description
1 polymer ?
#
loop_
_entity_poly.entity_id
_entity_poly.type
_entity_poly.pdbx_seq_one_letter_code
_entity_poly.pdbx_strand_id
1 'polypeptide(L)'
;EELAIEAAKLLDERKMVRFNPESGNLAVTNMGRVASHFYIRNQSVATFNEMMEQKRDYATDADLLHIMCCADEFENLRVRPEELDEVDKIKKVKFYPGALTSKLPPNKYFSRNSISLLGGIEAP
;
A
#
# COMPACT_ATOMS: atom_id res chain seq x y z
N GLU A 1 -20.75 -12.60 17.81
CA GLU A 1 -21.19 -11.31 17.25
C GLU A 1 -20.09 -10.24 17.30
N GLU A 2 -19.29 -10.20 18.37
CA GLU A 2 -18.16 -9.26 18.53
C GLU A 2 -17.22 -9.19 17.31
N LEU A 3 -16.74 -10.33 16.80
CA LEU A 3 -15.86 -10.38 15.63
C LEU A 3 -16.45 -9.73 14.36
N ALA A 4 -17.76 -9.87 14.14
CA ALA A 4 -18.42 -9.28 12.97
C ALA A 4 -18.55 -7.76 13.11
N ILE A 5 -18.81 -7.28 14.33
CA ILE A 5 -18.89 -5.85 14.65
C ILE A 5 -17.50 -5.20 14.53
N GLU A 6 -16.45 -5.85 15.04
CA GLU A 6 -15.08 -5.38 14.88
C GLU A 6 -14.66 -5.31 13.42
N ALA A 7 -14.94 -6.35 12.63
CA ALA A 7 -14.68 -6.35 11.20
C ALA A 7 -15.45 -5.24 10.47
N ALA A 8 -16.71 -5.01 10.83
CA ALA A 8 -17.53 -3.95 10.25
C ALA A 8 -16.96 -2.54 10.53
N LYS A 9 -16.58 -2.26 11.78
CA LYS A 9 -15.91 -1.01 12.18
C LYS A 9 -14.62 -0.80 11.39
N LEU A 10 -13.82 -1.86 11.29
CA LEU A 10 -12.54 -1.85 10.60
C LEU A 10 -12.70 -1.60 9.08
N LEU A 11 -13.73 -2.16 8.45
CA LEU A 11 -14.04 -1.92 7.04
C LEU A 11 -14.62 -0.53 6.80
N ASP A 12 -15.35 0.05 7.77
CA ASP A 12 -15.85 1.42 7.69
C ASP A 12 -14.72 2.47 7.81
N GLU A 13 -13.77 2.26 8.72
CA GLU A 13 -12.56 3.07 8.83
C GLU A 13 -11.80 3.13 7.48
N ARG A 14 -11.75 1.99 6.79
CA ARG A 14 -11.09 1.85 5.48
C ARG A 14 -11.96 2.29 4.29
N LYS A 15 -13.13 2.88 4.57
CA LYS A 15 -14.09 3.41 3.57
C LYS A 15 -14.63 2.33 2.62
N MET A 16 -14.59 1.06 3.00
CA MET A 16 -15.07 -0.07 2.18
C MET A 16 -16.56 -0.38 2.42
N VAL A 17 -17.05 -0.10 3.62
CA VAL A 17 -18.45 -0.23 4.02
C VAL A 17 -18.82 1.03 4.82
N ARG A 18 -20.10 1.32 5.02
CA ARG A 18 -20.59 2.25 6.03
C ARG A 18 -21.30 1.46 7.11
N PHE A 19 -20.84 1.56 8.35
CA PHE A 19 -21.39 0.82 9.47
C PHE A 19 -22.09 1.76 10.45
N ASN A 20 -23.35 1.45 10.78
CA ASN A 20 -24.06 2.14 11.85
C ASN A 20 -24.01 1.27 13.13
N PRO A 21 -23.30 1.70 14.20
CA PRO A 21 -23.13 0.91 15.41
C PRO A 21 -24.41 0.79 16.27
N GLU A 22 -25.37 1.70 16.12
CA GLU A 22 -26.63 1.67 16.88
C GLU A 22 -27.64 0.69 16.29
N SER A 23 -27.73 0.64 14.95
CA SER A 23 -28.68 -0.24 14.24
C SER A 23 -28.04 -1.54 13.72
N GLY A 24 -26.72 -1.62 13.67
CA GLY A 24 -25.99 -2.74 13.07
C GLY A 24 -25.99 -2.74 11.53
N ASN A 25 -26.57 -1.72 10.89
CA ASN A 25 -26.71 -1.67 9.44
C ASN A 25 -25.37 -1.46 8.71
N LEU A 26 -25.23 -2.13 7.57
CA LEU A 26 -24.09 -2.03 6.66
C LEU A 26 -24.56 -1.49 5.30
N ALA A 27 -23.87 -0.49 4.76
CA ALA A 27 -24.06 -0.02 3.39
C ALA A 27 -22.76 -0.14 2.59
N VAL A 28 -22.85 -0.69 1.39
CA VAL A 28 -21.69 -0.93 0.53
C VAL A 28 -21.18 0.37 -0.10
N THR A 29 -19.86 0.56 -0.16
CA THR A 29 -19.25 1.67 -0.91
C THR A 29 -18.71 1.22 -2.26
N ASN A 30 -18.45 2.15 -3.18
CA ASN A 30 -17.79 1.83 -4.46
C ASN A 30 -16.39 1.24 -4.24
N MET A 31 -15.65 1.72 -3.23
CA MET A 31 -14.34 1.18 -2.88
C MET A 31 -14.44 -0.28 -2.42
N GLY A 32 -15.41 -0.59 -1.56
CA GLY A 32 -15.68 -1.96 -1.14
C GLY A 32 -16.08 -2.88 -2.29
N ARG A 33 -16.90 -2.39 -3.23
CA ARG A 33 -17.27 -3.15 -4.45
C ARG A 33 -16.05 -3.48 -5.30
N VAL A 34 -15.22 -2.47 -5.62
CA VAL A 34 -14.02 -2.66 -6.43
C VAL A 34 -13.08 -3.65 -5.73
N ALA A 35 -12.80 -3.44 -4.45
CA ALA A 35 -11.92 -4.33 -3.70
C ALA A 35 -12.45 -5.78 -3.66
N SER A 36 -13.76 -5.97 -3.46
CA SER A 36 -14.36 -7.31 -3.49
C SER A 36 -14.33 -7.95 -4.87
N HIS A 37 -14.54 -7.18 -5.94
CA HIS A 37 -14.53 -7.70 -7.31
C HIS A 37 -13.14 -8.14 -7.74
N PHE A 38 -12.10 -7.45 -7.28
CA PHE A 38 -10.71 -7.71 -7.66
C PHE A 38 -9.91 -8.42 -6.56
N TYR A 39 -10.56 -8.91 -5.50
CA TYR A 39 -9.93 -9.64 -4.39
C TYR A 39 -8.78 -8.87 -3.72
N ILE A 40 -8.91 -7.55 -3.60
CA ILE A 40 -7.90 -6.68 -2.99
C ILE A 40 -8.08 -6.71 -1.46
N ARG A 41 -6.97 -6.86 -0.73
CA ARG A 41 -6.98 -6.83 0.74
C ARG A 41 -7.39 -5.45 1.26
N ASN A 42 -8.17 -5.45 2.35
CA ASN A 42 -8.64 -4.22 2.98
C ASN A 42 -7.48 -3.32 3.45
N GLN A 43 -6.36 -3.90 3.88
CA GLN A 43 -5.18 -3.14 4.29
C GLN A 43 -4.55 -2.38 3.12
N SER A 44 -4.57 -2.96 1.92
CA SER A 44 -4.05 -2.31 0.71
C SER A 44 -4.96 -1.16 0.29
N VAL A 45 -6.28 -1.35 0.38
CA VAL A 45 -7.25 -0.25 0.22
C VAL A 45 -6.98 0.88 1.21
N ALA A 46 -6.65 0.58 2.46
CA ALA A 46 -6.29 1.58 3.46
C ALA A 46 -5.03 2.37 3.03
N THR A 47 -3.97 1.67 2.63
CA THR A 47 -2.73 2.29 2.12
C THR A 47 -2.99 3.14 0.87
N PHE A 48 -3.82 2.68 -0.06
CA PHE A 48 -4.16 3.44 -1.25
C PHE A 48 -4.93 4.72 -0.91
N ASN A 49 -5.92 4.65 -0.01
CA ASN A 49 -6.68 5.82 0.43
C ASN A 49 -5.76 6.87 1.06
N GLU A 50 -4.87 6.46 1.96
CA GLU A 50 -3.92 7.35 2.62
C GLU A 50 -2.98 8.02 1.61
N MET A 51 -2.34 7.25 0.72
CA MET A 51 -1.38 7.78 -0.25
C MET A 51 -2.05 8.68 -1.29
N MET A 52 -3.29 8.38 -1.68
CA MET A 52 -4.06 9.22 -2.62
C MET A 52 -4.52 10.53 -1.96
N GLU A 53 -4.92 10.50 -0.68
CA GLU A 53 -5.33 11.71 0.06
C GLU A 53 -4.18 12.68 0.34
N GLN A 54 -2.95 12.17 0.48
CA GLN A 54 -1.76 13.00 0.65
C GLN A 54 -1.38 13.77 -0.62
N LYS A 55 -1.91 13.40 -1.79
CA LYS A 55 -1.66 14.10 -3.06
C LYS A 55 -2.62 15.28 -3.17
N ARG A 56 -2.06 16.49 -3.25
CA ARG A 56 -2.83 17.73 -3.44
C ARG A 56 -3.29 17.94 -4.89
N ASP A 57 -2.58 17.35 -5.84
CA ASP A 57 -2.83 17.42 -7.28
C ASP A 57 -3.16 16.03 -7.85
N TYR A 58 -3.48 15.96 -9.15
CA TYR A 58 -3.69 14.69 -9.85
C TYR A 58 -2.44 13.79 -9.76
N ALA A 59 -2.65 12.53 -9.38
CA ALA A 59 -1.59 11.52 -9.34
C ALA A 59 -1.05 11.26 -10.76
N THR A 60 0.27 11.32 -10.93
CA THR A 60 0.91 10.94 -12.19
C THR A 60 0.96 9.42 -12.34
N ASP A 61 1.21 8.91 -13.55
CA ASP A 61 1.38 7.46 -13.76
C ASP A 61 2.48 6.86 -12.88
N ALA A 62 3.55 7.61 -12.60
CA ALA A 62 4.60 7.18 -11.70
C ALA A 62 4.12 7.10 -10.23
N ASP A 63 3.27 8.04 -9.81
CA ASP A 63 2.64 7.99 -8.48
C ASP A 63 1.69 6.80 -8.36
N LEU A 64 0.87 6.55 -9.38
CA LEU A 64 -0.05 5.41 -9.39
C LEU A 64 0.71 4.09 -9.34
N LEU A 65 1.81 3.96 -10.10
CA LEU A 65 2.67 2.78 -10.04
C LEU A 65 3.28 2.61 -8.66
N HIS A 66 3.74 3.69 -8.03
CA HIS A 66 4.26 3.64 -6.67
C HIS A 66 3.21 3.16 -5.67
N ILE A 67 1.99 3.72 -5.73
CA ILE A 67 0.88 3.35 -4.86
C ILE A 67 0.54 1.86 -5.02
N MET A 68 0.46 1.37 -6.27
CA MET A 68 0.23 -0.05 -6.54
C MET A 68 1.33 -0.94 -5.95
N CYS A 69 2.60 -0.56 -6.05
CA CYS A 69 3.71 -1.32 -5.47
C CYS A 69 3.68 -1.35 -3.93
N CYS A 70 2.97 -0.44 -3.27
CA CYS A 70 2.81 -0.43 -1.81
C CYS A 70 1.67 -1.33 -1.31
N ALA A 71 1.00 -2.07 -2.21
CA ALA A 71 -0.05 -3.01 -1.83
C ALA A 71 0.48 -4.13 -0.91
N ASP A 72 -0.38 -4.63 -0.04
CA ASP A 72 0.01 -5.65 0.94
C ASP A 72 0.30 -6.96 0.24
N GLU A 73 -0.37 -7.26 -0.87
CA GLU A 73 -0.18 -8.43 -1.74
C GLU A 73 1.29 -8.75 -1.98
N PHE A 74 2.15 -7.73 -1.96
CA PHE A 74 3.59 -7.87 -2.17
C PHE A 74 4.45 -7.94 -0.89
N GLU A 75 3.85 -7.97 0.30
CA GLU A 75 4.58 -7.97 1.59
C GLU A 75 5.61 -9.11 1.71
N ASN A 76 5.29 -10.26 1.12
CA ASN A 76 6.16 -11.44 1.11
C ASN A 76 7.15 -11.46 -0.07
N LEU A 77 7.08 -10.48 -0.97
CA LEU A 77 8.01 -10.38 -2.09
C LEU A 77 9.35 -9.85 -1.57
N ARG A 78 10.41 -10.64 -1.76
CA ARG A 78 11.78 -10.29 -1.34
C ARG A 78 12.70 -10.47 -2.54
N VAL A 79 13.59 -9.51 -2.73
CA VAL A 79 14.65 -9.62 -3.74
C VAL A 79 15.70 -10.58 -3.21
N ARG A 80 16.08 -11.57 -4.04
CA ARG A 80 17.15 -12.51 -3.68
C ARG A 80 18.52 -11.93 -4.06
N PRO A 81 19.61 -12.27 -3.34
CA PRO A 81 20.94 -11.75 -3.64
C PRO A 81 21.38 -11.94 -5.10
N GLU A 82 21.05 -13.10 -5.68
CA GLU A 82 21.37 -13.45 -7.08
C GLU A 82 20.60 -12.65 -8.13
N GLU A 83 19.50 -11.97 -7.75
CA GLU A 83 18.67 -11.17 -8.65
C GLU A 83 19.10 -9.68 -8.67
N LEU A 84 19.98 -9.26 -7.75
CA LEU A 84 20.34 -7.84 -7.56
C LEU A 84 20.94 -7.19 -8.82
N ASP A 85 21.84 -7.90 -9.51
CA ASP A 85 22.50 -7.39 -10.71
C ASP A 85 21.51 -7.18 -11.87
N GLU A 86 20.49 -8.04 -11.97
CA GLU A 86 19.44 -7.92 -12.99
C GLU A 86 18.48 -6.78 -12.67
N VAL A 87 18.07 -6.67 -11.40
CA VAL A 87 17.24 -5.57 -10.90
C VAL A 87 17.90 -4.21 -11.18
N ASP A 88 19.22 -4.10 -10.98
CA ASP A 88 19.95 -2.86 -11.26
C ASP A 88 20.09 -2.54 -12.75
N LYS A 89 20.08 -3.55 -13.63
CA LYS A 89 19.99 -3.32 -15.09
C LYS A 89 18.60 -2.79 -15.46
N ILE A 90 17.53 -3.37 -14.91
CA ILE A 90 16.15 -2.97 -15.21
C ILE A 90 15.88 -1.52 -14.76
N LYS A 91 16.39 -1.09 -13.61
CA LYS A 91 16.29 0.32 -13.15
C LYS A 91 16.88 1.33 -14.13
N LYS A 92 17.93 0.93 -14.87
CA LYS A 92 18.62 1.79 -15.85
C LYS A 92 17.87 1.86 -17.18
N VAL A 93 17.06 0.84 -17.49
CA VAL A 93 16.12 0.89 -18.61
C VAL A 93 15.05 1.92 -18.23
N LYS A 94 15.05 3.07 -18.90
CA LYS A 94 14.12 4.18 -18.67
C LYS A 94 12.70 3.79 -19.09
N PHE A 95 12.04 2.92 -18.34
CA PHE A 95 10.63 2.60 -18.54
C PHE A 95 9.73 3.72 -18.02
N TYR A 96 10.24 4.62 -17.17
CA TYR A 96 9.53 5.83 -16.72
C TYR A 96 10.50 7.03 -16.52
N PRO A 97 10.08 8.26 -16.87
CA PRO A 97 10.88 9.46 -16.62
C PRO A 97 10.93 9.78 -15.11
N GLY A 98 12.08 9.52 -14.48
CA GLY A 98 12.67 10.37 -13.44
C GLY A 98 12.18 10.31 -11.98
N ALA A 99 11.03 9.70 -11.65
CA ALA A 99 10.46 9.86 -10.30
C ALA A 99 10.66 8.68 -9.33
N LEU A 100 10.77 7.44 -9.81
CA LEU A 100 10.81 6.24 -8.93
C LEU A 100 12.21 5.85 -8.47
N THR A 101 13.27 6.25 -9.19
CA THR A 101 14.63 5.75 -8.96
C THR A 101 15.44 6.58 -7.96
N SER A 102 15.12 7.86 -7.76
CA SER A 102 15.93 8.78 -6.95
C SER A 102 15.53 8.86 -5.48
N LYS A 103 14.38 8.29 -5.09
CA LYS A 103 13.85 8.35 -3.71
C LYS A 103 13.82 7.01 -2.97
N LEU A 104 14.22 5.91 -3.60
CA LEU A 104 14.22 4.59 -2.97
C LEU A 104 15.65 4.14 -2.63
N PRO A 105 16.03 4.04 -1.35
CA PRO A 105 17.31 3.47 -0.98
C PRO A 105 17.39 2.00 -1.42
N PRO A 106 18.59 1.50 -1.78
CA PRO A 106 18.80 0.21 -2.45
C PRO A 106 18.35 -1.04 -1.66
N ASN A 107 17.82 -0.90 -0.45
CA ASN A 107 17.49 -2.02 0.43
C ASN A 107 16.02 -2.10 0.86
N LYS A 108 15.11 -1.34 0.22
CA LYS A 108 13.68 -1.27 0.61
C LYS A 108 12.71 -1.66 -0.50
N TYR A 109 13.12 -2.54 -1.42
CA TYR A 109 12.38 -2.70 -2.66
C TYR A 109 10.98 -3.31 -2.55
N PHE A 110 10.60 -4.04 -1.50
CA PHE A 110 9.21 -4.58 -1.42
C PHE A 110 8.72 -5.04 -0.03
N SER A 111 9.38 -4.66 1.07
CA SER A 111 8.93 -5.08 2.42
C SER A 111 8.37 -3.93 3.25
N ARG A 112 7.10 -4.08 3.63
CA ARG A 112 6.35 -3.27 4.60
C ARG A 112 7.02 -3.16 5.99
N ASN A 113 8.02 -4.00 6.29
CA ASN A 113 8.73 -4.02 7.58
C ASN A 113 10.02 -3.19 7.63
N SER A 114 10.25 -2.31 6.66
CA SER A 114 11.46 -1.47 6.67
C SER A 114 11.26 -0.08 7.30
N ILE A 115 10.09 0.20 7.91
CA ILE A 115 9.81 1.50 8.55
C ILE A 115 10.18 1.57 10.05
N SER A 116 10.64 0.47 10.67
CA SER A 116 10.98 0.46 12.11
C SER A 116 12.48 0.52 12.44
N LEU A 117 13.39 0.63 11.47
CA LEU A 117 14.85 0.59 11.70
C LEU A 117 15.58 1.93 11.49
N LEU A 118 14.89 3.05 11.76
CA LEU A 118 15.49 4.39 11.83
C LEU A 118 15.21 5.06 13.18
N GLY A 119 15.30 4.29 14.27
CA GLY A 119 14.97 4.77 15.62
C GLY A 119 15.84 4.22 16.76
N GLY A 120 17.04 3.73 16.49
CA GLY A 120 17.93 3.35 17.58
C GLY A 120 19.18 2.61 17.15
N ILE A 121 20.23 3.37 16.82
CA ILE A 121 21.62 2.99 17.16
C ILE A 121 22.34 4.32 17.47
N GLU A 122 22.79 4.44 18.71
CA GLU A 122 23.61 5.53 19.23
C GLU A 122 24.87 5.74 18.38
N ALA A 123 25.20 7.00 18.11
CA ALA A 123 26.48 7.40 17.53
C ALA A 123 27.58 7.38 18.60
N PRO A 124 28.84 7.06 18.27
CA PRO A 124 29.97 7.64 18.98
C PRO A 124 30.08 9.16 18.70
#